data_AF-A0A969IL41-F1
#
_entry.id   AF-A0A969IL41-F1
#
_cell.length_a   1.000
_cell.length_b   1.000
_cell.length_c   1.000
_cell.angle_alpha   90.00
_cell.angle_beta   90.00
_cell.angle_gamma   90.00
#
_symmetry.space_group_name_H-M   'P 1'
#
loop_
_entity.id
_entity.type
_entity.pdbx_description
1 polymer ?
#
loop_
_entity_poly.entity_id
_entity_poly.type
_entity_poly.pdbx_seq_one_letter_code
_entity_poly.pdbx_strand_id
1 'polypeptide(L)'
;MHTRLCGAVLTEFAVKNLGWVEIGTARNAMHVRCRPSMTSDCALAALLYHIWDHAHDTVVLTAWLDAWQHFILRDRQMFTRLLSSLIHGGRAPAFWSGHRLISRATDQVTSPFGEVAPIARAIGEGAALLQDVAPAFDALFRNRWSICEPDTARGHTVIRAIGRGYTPFNPRWFAQAKNTTLCAYADEDYGLWVARTHRFATQQRQPLFDEVDAIVTFPRIGETRLRYSRMTMPLVRPDGGRLVLTVALSDSAIDLRQSLSQVAR
;
A
#
# COMPACT_ATOMS: atom_id res chain seq x y z
N MET A 1 34.64 26.81 -28.78
CA MET A 1 34.21 26.80 -27.36
C MET A 1 33.95 25.34 -26.99
N HIS A 2 34.94 24.64 -26.39
CA HIS A 2 34.81 23.22 -26.05
C HIS A 2 34.20 23.08 -24.65
N THR A 3 32.90 22.77 -24.58
CA THR A 3 32.24 22.42 -23.32
C THR A 3 32.73 21.03 -22.91
N ARG A 4 33.58 20.96 -21.87
CA ARG A 4 33.98 19.67 -21.28
C ARG A 4 32.75 19.04 -20.63
N LEU A 5 32.32 17.88 -21.13
CA LEU A 5 31.31 17.06 -20.48
C LEU A 5 31.90 16.51 -19.17
N CYS A 6 31.32 16.89 -18.03
CA CYS A 6 31.67 16.33 -16.73
C CYS A 6 31.15 14.88 -16.65
N GLY A 7 31.91 13.98 -16.02
CA GLY A 7 31.55 12.57 -15.88
C GLY A 7 30.14 12.34 -15.31
N ALA A 8 29.70 13.20 -14.38
CA ALA A 8 28.35 13.13 -13.82
C ALA A 8 27.24 13.34 -14.86
N VAL A 9 27.45 14.24 -15.82
CA VAL A 9 26.49 14.54 -16.90
C VAL A 9 26.41 13.36 -17.88
N LEU A 10 27.54 12.73 -18.16
CA LEU A 10 27.59 11.53 -19.00
C LEU A 10 26.90 10.34 -18.33
N THR A 11 27.15 10.11 -17.04
CA THR A 11 26.48 9.05 -16.27
C THR A 11 24.97 9.27 -16.23
N GLU A 12 24.52 10.50 -15.94
CA GLU A 12 23.09 10.81 -15.93
C GLU A 12 22.46 10.59 -17.32
N PHE A 13 23.13 11.00 -18.39
CA PHE A 13 22.67 10.78 -19.75
C PHE A 13 22.57 9.29 -20.08
N ALA A 14 23.58 8.49 -19.71
CA ALA A 14 23.58 7.05 -19.94
C ALA A 14 22.45 6.34 -19.20
N VAL A 15 22.19 6.70 -17.94
CA VAL A 15 21.08 6.12 -17.18
C VAL A 15 19.73 6.51 -17.80
N LYS A 16 19.53 7.79 -18.15
CA LYS A 16 18.23 8.27 -18.65
C LYS A 16 17.90 7.82 -20.07
N ASN A 17 18.90 7.69 -20.93
CA ASN A 17 18.69 7.56 -22.38
C ASN A 17 19.25 6.26 -22.97
N LEU A 18 20.16 5.58 -22.28
CA LEU A 18 20.83 4.39 -22.81
C LEU A 18 20.49 3.11 -22.03
N GLY A 19 19.64 3.21 -21.00
CA GLY A 19 19.21 2.05 -20.20
C GLY A 19 20.27 1.53 -19.25
N TRP A 20 21.26 2.35 -18.90
CA TRP A 20 22.32 1.95 -17.97
C TRP A 20 21.83 1.95 -16.52
N VAL A 21 22.43 1.08 -15.72
CA VAL A 21 22.30 1.08 -14.26
C VAL A 21 23.62 1.57 -13.68
N GLU A 22 23.56 2.64 -12.92
CA GLU A 22 24.69 3.11 -12.13
C GLU A 22 24.62 2.46 -10.74
N ILE A 23 25.75 1.91 -10.30
CA ILE A 23 25.91 1.35 -8.96
C ILE A 23 27.08 2.09 -8.30
N GLY A 24 26.83 2.65 -7.14
CA GLY A 24 27.85 3.24 -6.28
C GLY A 24 27.74 2.66 -4.88
N THR A 25 28.86 2.57 -4.18
CA THR A 25 28.90 2.14 -2.77
C THR A 25 29.37 3.31 -1.92
N ALA A 26 28.60 3.67 -0.89
CA ALA A 26 28.99 4.69 0.06
C ALA A 26 28.70 4.21 1.49
N ARG A 27 29.73 4.17 2.33
CA ARG A 27 29.67 3.65 3.70
C ARG A 27 29.10 2.22 3.75
N ASN A 28 27.87 2.05 4.24
CA ASN A 28 27.16 0.78 4.37
C ASN A 28 25.89 0.72 3.49
N ALA A 29 25.79 1.59 2.49
CA ALA A 29 24.67 1.64 1.57
C ALA A 29 25.14 1.47 0.11
N MET A 30 24.40 0.66 -0.63
CA MET A 30 24.53 0.61 -2.08
C MET A 30 23.59 1.63 -2.70
N HIS A 31 24.11 2.55 -3.50
CA HIS A 31 23.36 3.50 -4.29
C HIS A 31 23.16 2.92 -5.68
N VAL A 32 21.91 2.80 -6.09
CA VAL A 32 21.53 2.30 -7.41
C VAL A 32 20.79 3.42 -8.11
N ARG A 33 21.13 3.71 -9.36
CA ARG A 33 20.39 4.68 -10.19
C ARG A 33 20.06 4.06 -11.54
N CYS A 34 18.79 4.09 -11.92
CA CYS A 34 18.32 3.47 -13.16
C CYS A 34 17.10 4.19 -13.74
N ARG A 35 16.83 3.98 -15.03
CA ARG A 35 15.52 4.25 -15.64
C ARG A 35 14.87 2.91 -15.97
N PRO A 36 13.96 2.39 -15.14
CA PRO A 36 13.50 1.02 -15.31
C PRO A 36 12.83 0.75 -16.66
N SER A 37 12.04 1.71 -17.17
CA SER A 37 11.39 1.61 -18.48
C SER A 37 12.35 1.51 -19.68
N MET A 38 13.64 1.78 -19.50
CA MET A 38 14.67 1.66 -20.54
C MET A 38 15.77 0.65 -20.18
N THR A 39 15.78 0.14 -18.95
CA THR A 39 16.81 -0.80 -18.52
C THR A 39 16.40 -2.20 -18.96
N SER A 40 17.32 -2.97 -19.55
CA SER A 40 17.01 -4.33 -20.00
C SER A 40 16.83 -5.31 -18.83
N ASP A 41 16.03 -6.35 -19.04
CA ASP A 41 15.82 -7.43 -18.06
C ASP A 41 17.15 -8.06 -17.61
N CYS A 42 18.11 -8.21 -18.53
CA CYS A 42 19.44 -8.74 -18.22
C CYS A 42 20.23 -7.82 -17.28
N ALA A 43 20.18 -6.50 -17.49
CA ALA A 43 20.86 -5.54 -16.62
C ALA A 43 20.21 -5.47 -15.22
N LEU A 44 18.89 -5.58 -15.15
CA LEU A 44 18.15 -5.60 -13.88
C LEU A 44 18.36 -6.92 -13.12
N ALA A 45 18.43 -8.06 -13.83
CA ALA A 45 18.82 -9.33 -13.25
C ALA A 45 20.25 -9.28 -12.71
N ALA A 46 21.20 -8.72 -13.46
CA ALA A 46 22.58 -8.54 -13.01
C ALA A 46 22.67 -7.66 -11.75
N LEU A 47 21.87 -6.59 -11.67
CA LEU A 47 21.75 -5.76 -10.48
C LEU A 47 21.20 -6.54 -9.28
N LEU A 48 20.18 -7.38 -9.48
CA LEU A 48 19.62 -8.23 -8.42
C LEU A 48 20.66 -9.22 -7.88
N TYR A 49 21.39 -9.89 -8.76
CA TYR A 49 22.50 -10.77 -8.36
C TYR A 49 23.59 -10.00 -7.63
N HIS A 50 23.99 -8.84 -8.16
CA HIS A 50 25.00 -8.00 -7.52
C HIS A 50 24.60 -7.61 -6.09
N ILE A 51 23.34 -7.26 -5.85
CA ILE A 51 22.84 -6.91 -4.51
C ILE A 51 22.70 -8.12 -3.61
N TRP A 52 22.41 -9.28 -4.17
CA TRP A 52 22.38 -10.53 -3.40
C TRP A 52 23.77 -10.92 -2.92
N ASP A 53 24.76 -10.76 -3.80
CA ASP A 53 26.16 -11.13 -3.54
C ASP A 53 26.86 -10.13 -2.61
N HIS A 54 26.42 -8.87 -2.57
CA HIS A 54 27.01 -7.83 -1.74
C HIS A 54 26.10 -7.55 -0.53
N ALA A 55 26.55 -7.94 0.66
CA ALA A 55 25.79 -7.86 1.91
C ALA A 55 25.61 -6.43 2.45
N HIS A 56 24.96 -5.56 1.68
CA HIS A 56 24.58 -4.22 2.15
C HIS A 56 23.26 -4.28 2.92
N ASP A 57 23.24 -3.64 4.10
CA ASP A 57 22.04 -3.51 4.95
C ASP A 57 21.04 -2.50 4.40
N THR A 58 21.47 -1.66 3.46
CA THR A 58 20.66 -0.59 2.89
C THR A 58 20.96 -0.42 1.41
N VAL A 59 19.92 -0.36 0.59
CA VAL A 59 20.00 0.00 -0.82
C VAL A 59 19.23 1.31 -1.02
N VAL A 60 19.89 2.31 -1.59
CA VAL A 60 19.30 3.58 -1.99
C VAL A 60 19.04 3.54 -3.49
N LEU A 61 17.80 3.28 -3.90
CA LEU A 61 17.42 3.28 -5.31
C LEU A 61 17.01 4.70 -5.74
N THR A 62 17.53 5.16 -6.88
CA THR A 62 17.13 6.40 -7.54
C THR A 62 16.58 6.05 -8.92
N ALA A 63 15.26 6.04 -9.07
CA ALA A 63 14.60 5.64 -10.32
C ALA A 63 14.09 6.86 -11.10
N TRP A 64 14.22 6.81 -12.43
CA TRP A 64 13.59 7.79 -13.33
C TRP A 64 12.22 7.28 -13.79
N LEU A 65 11.16 7.94 -13.31
CA LEU A 65 9.74 7.61 -13.54
C LEU A 65 8.99 8.91 -13.88
N ASP A 66 9.38 9.58 -14.95
CA ASP A 66 9.02 10.97 -15.34
C ASP A 66 9.76 12.08 -14.56
N ALA A 67 10.16 11.79 -13.32
CA ALA A 67 11.12 12.56 -12.53
C ALA A 67 12.04 11.61 -11.75
N TRP A 68 13.13 12.16 -11.19
CA TRP A 68 13.97 11.41 -10.26
C TRP A 68 13.21 11.14 -8.96
N GLN A 69 13.13 9.87 -8.57
CA GLN A 69 12.54 9.42 -7.32
C GLN A 69 13.57 8.63 -6.51
N HIS A 70 13.63 8.87 -5.21
CA HIS A 70 14.61 8.25 -4.31
C HIS A 70 13.93 7.33 -3.30
N PHE A 71 14.47 6.14 -3.14
CA PHE A 71 13.95 5.09 -2.27
C PHE A 71 15.07 4.58 -1.36
N ILE A 72 14.77 4.41 -0.07
CA ILE A 72 15.68 3.79 0.90
C ILE A 72 15.08 2.45 1.28
N LEU A 73 15.79 1.38 0.96
CA LEU A 73 15.32 0.01 1.05
C LEU A 73 16.23 -0.74 2.02
N ARG A 74 15.66 -1.12 3.17
CA ARG A 74 16.36 -1.88 4.24
C ARG A 74 15.93 -3.34 4.31
N ASP A 75 15.03 -3.73 3.42
CA ASP A 75 14.49 -5.08 3.31
C ASP A 75 14.76 -5.60 1.89
N ARG A 76 15.51 -6.70 1.80
CA ARG A 76 15.87 -7.35 0.55
C ARG A 76 14.65 -7.84 -0.23
N GLN A 77 13.60 -8.32 0.45
CA GLN A 77 12.37 -8.73 -0.23
C GLN A 77 11.65 -7.53 -0.83
N MET A 78 11.64 -6.39 -0.13
CA MET A 78 11.07 -5.15 -0.64
C MET A 78 11.82 -4.65 -1.88
N PHE A 79 13.15 -4.81 -1.89
CA PHE A 79 13.98 -4.49 -3.05
C PHE A 79 13.64 -5.35 -4.28
N THR A 80 13.63 -6.68 -4.13
CA THR A 80 13.32 -7.60 -5.23
C THR A 80 11.92 -7.36 -5.80
N ARG A 81 10.92 -7.11 -4.94
CA ARG A 81 9.56 -6.79 -5.38
C ARG A 81 9.51 -5.47 -6.16
N LEU A 82 10.20 -4.44 -5.67
CA LEU A 82 10.26 -3.14 -6.35
C LEU A 82 10.88 -3.29 -7.73
N LEU A 83 12.04 -3.95 -7.84
CA LEU A 83 12.67 -4.18 -9.13
C LEU A 83 11.82 -5.03 -10.06
N SER A 84 11.22 -6.11 -9.57
CA SER A 84 10.34 -6.97 -10.37
C SER A 84 9.14 -6.20 -10.94
N SER A 85 8.53 -5.33 -10.12
CA SER A 85 7.42 -4.46 -10.56
C SER A 85 7.87 -3.46 -11.62
N LEU A 86 9.10 -2.96 -11.53
CA LEU A 86 9.69 -2.00 -12.45
C LEU A 86 10.19 -2.64 -13.77
N ILE A 87 10.56 -3.93 -13.75
CA ILE A 87 11.02 -4.72 -14.92
C ILE A 87 9.87 -5.01 -15.90
N HIS A 88 8.71 -5.45 -15.40
CA HIS A 88 7.64 -6.01 -16.25
C HIS A 88 6.78 -4.95 -16.96
N GLY A 89 7.32 -3.74 -17.18
CA GLY A 89 6.53 -2.58 -17.61
C GLY A 89 5.43 -2.20 -16.61
N GLY A 90 5.48 -2.77 -15.40
CA GLY A 90 4.61 -2.38 -14.31
C GLY A 90 4.91 -0.93 -13.97
N ARG A 91 3.85 -0.11 -13.90
CA ARG A 91 3.95 1.18 -13.22
C ARG A 91 4.61 0.91 -11.88
N ALA A 92 5.54 1.77 -11.45
CA ALA A 92 6.07 1.71 -10.09
C ALA A 92 4.90 1.48 -9.11
N PRO A 93 5.05 0.60 -8.11
CA PRO A 93 3.95 0.20 -7.24
C PRO A 93 3.22 1.47 -6.79
N ALA A 94 1.89 1.53 -6.94
CA ALA A 94 1.04 2.71 -6.73
C ALA A 94 1.21 3.33 -5.34
N PHE A 95 1.74 2.57 -4.39
CA PHE A 95 2.21 3.03 -3.08
C PHE A 95 3.24 4.17 -3.18
N TRP A 96 4.00 4.25 -4.28
CA TRP A 96 5.11 5.18 -4.48
C TRP A 96 4.82 6.31 -5.48
N SER A 97 3.82 6.14 -6.35
CA SER A 97 3.19 7.29 -6.99
C SER A 97 2.34 7.98 -5.93
N GLY A 98 2.87 9.00 -5.25
CA GLY A 98 2.22 9.75 -4.16
C GLY A 98 0.84 10.36 -4.47
N HIS A 99 0.29 10.09 -5.66
CA HIS A 99 -0.98 10.57 -6.17
C HIS A 99 -2.04 9.46 -6.39
N ARG A 100 -1.70 8.16 -6.32
CA ARG A 100 -2.69 7.08 -6.53
C ARG A 100 -3.38 6.65 -5.25
N LEU A 101 -2.67 6.51 -4.15
CA LEU A 101 -3.23 6.06 -2.87
C LEU A 101 -2.98 7.15 -1.83
N ILE A 102 -3.98 8.02 -1.63
CA ILE A 102 -3.86 9.16 -0.72
C ILE A 102 -4.80 8.91 0.46
N SER A 103 -4.26 9.11 1.66
CA SER A 103 -5.09 9.25 2.86
C SER A 103 -4.67 10.48 3.65
N ARG A 104 -5.66 11.08 4.31
CA ARG A 104 -5.47 12.14 5.30
C ARG A 104 -5.99 11.62 6.63
N ALA A 105 -5.13 11.60 7.65
CA ALA A 105 -5.57 11.26 8.99
C ALA A 105 -6.60 12.28 9.48
N THR A 106 -7.66 11.79 10.10
CA THR A 106 -8.65 12.61 10.82
C THR A 106 -8.58 12.25 12.29
N ASP A 107 -9.10 13.13 13.15
CA ASP A 107 -9.29 12.77 14.56
C ASP A 107 -10.61 12.00 14.75
N GLN A 108 -10.79 11.42 15.95
CA GLN A 108 -12.00 10.69 16.30
C GLN A 108 -13.24 11.61 16.32
N VAL A 109 -13.08 12.89 16.66
CA VAL A 109 -14.19 13.83 16.86
C VAL A 109 -14.80 14.26 15.53
N THR A 110 -13.97 14.44 14.51
CA THR A 110 -14.34 14.85 13.15
C THR A 110 -14.70 13.65 12.27
N SER A 111 -14.27 12.45 12.64
CA SER A 111 -14.58 11.23 11.90
C SER A 111 -16.06 10.87 12.01
N PRO A 112 -16.71 10.42 10.91
CA PRO A 112 -18.07 9.88 10.98
C PRO A 112 -18.15 8.59 11.82
N PHE A 113 -17.01 8.03 12.24
CA PHE A 113 -16.94 6.83 13.08
C PHE A 113 -16.76 7.15 14.57
N GLY A 114 -16.63 8.42 14.96
CA GLY A 114 -16.24 8.83 16.29
C GLY A 114 -17.09 8.22 17.41
N GLU A 115 -18.41 8.37 17.27
CA GLU A 115 -19.40 7.90 18.25
C GLU A 115 -19.60 6.38 18.22
N VAL A 116 -19.44 5.77 17.03
CA VAL A 116 -19.66 4.32 16.86
C VAL A 116 -18.41 3.48 17.16
N ALA A 117 -17.21 4.08 17.23
CA ALA A 117 -15.97 3.34 17.48
C ALA A 117 -15.97 2.58 18.82
N PRO A 118 -16.40 3.17 19.97
CA PRO A 118 -16.48 2.42 21.23
C PRO A 118 -17.48 1.27 21.18
N ILE A 119 -18.63 1.47 20.54
CA ILE A 119 -19.68 0.45 20.37
C ILE A 119 -19.14 -0.71 19.53
N ALA A 120 -18.51 -0.39 18.40
CA ALA A 120 -17.91 -1.37 17.51
C ALA A 120 -16.79 -2.17 18.18
N ARG A 121 -16.02 -1.52 19.07
CA ARG A 121 -14.99 -2.20 19.86
C ARG A 121 -15.63 -3.20 20.82
N ALA A 122 -16.62 -2.77 21.60
CA ALA A 122 -17.30 -3.64 22.55
C ALA A 122 -17.92 -4.87 21.86
N ILE A 123 -18.55 -4.68 20.69
CA ILE A 123 -19.08 -5.78 19.88
C ILE A 123 -17.95 -6.70 19.39
N GLY A 124 -16.88 -6.12 18.83
CA GLY A 124 -15.79 -6.88 18.23
C GLY A 124 -14.95 -7.68 19.24
N GLU A 125 -14.67 -7.10 20.41
CA GLU A 125 -13.89 -7.73 21.48
C GLU A 125 -14.75 -8.66 22.34
N GLY A 126 -16.06 -8.41 22.46
CA GLY A 126 -16.98 -9.25 23.23
C GLY A 126 -17.47 -10.50 22.49
N ALA A 127 -17.25 -10.62 21.18
CA ALA A 127 -17.79 -11.71 20.40
C ALA A 127 -16.99 -13.02 20.53
N ALA A 128 -17.71 -14.10 20.83
CA ALA A 128 -17.15 -15.45 20.84
C ALA A 128 -16.82 -15.93 19.42
N LEU A 129 -17.67 -15.66 18.42
CA LEU A 129 -17.44 -16.04 17.02
C LEU A 129 -17.64 -14.84 16.08
N LEU A 130 -16.87 -14.81 14.98
CA LEU A 130 -16.95 -13.73 13.97
C LEU A 130 -18.29 -13.66 13.23
N GLN A 131 -19.05 -14.75 13.22
CA GLN A 131 -20.39 -14.75 12.63
C GLN A 131 -21.40 -13.97 13.48
N ASP A 132 -21.14 -13.84 14.79
CA ASP A 132 -22.07 -13.21 15.73
C ASP A 132 -22.05 -11.68 15.61
N VAL A 133 -20.92 -11.11 15.14
CA VAL A 133 -20.80 -9.66 14.93
C VAL A 133 -21.40 -9.19 13.62
N ALA A 134 -21.60 -10.09 12.65
CA ALA A 134 -21.97 -9.71 11.29
C ALA A 134 -23.29 -8.92 11.22
N PRO A 135 -24.41 -9.32 11.88
CA PRO A 135 -25.65 -8.56 11.84
C PRO A 135 -25.52 -7.15 12.42
N ALA A 136 -24.79 -7.01 13.53
CA ALA A 136 -24.57 -5.73 14.18
C ALA A 136 -23.69 -4.80 13.32
N PHE A 137 -22.63 -5.32 12.71
CA PHE A 137 -21.78 -4.56 11.81
C PHE A 137 -22.44 -4.24 10.47
N ASP A 138 -23.30 -5.13 9.95
CA ASP A 138 -24.11 -4.84 8.77
C ASP A 138 -25.03 -3.64 9.02
N ALA A 139 -25.68 -3.58 10.19
CA ALA A 139 -26.52 -2.46 10.59
C ALA A 139 -25.71 -1.17 10.84
N LEU A 140 -24.63 -1.24 11.65
CA LEU A 140 -23.81 -0.08 12.00
C LEU A 140 -23.10 0.53 10.80
N PHE A 141 -22.65 -0.29 9.86
CA PHE A 141 -21.75 0.13 8.79
C PHE A 141 -22.32 -0.06 7.39
N ARG A 142 -23.64 -0.27 7.28
CA ARG A 142 -24.35 -0.44 5.99
C ARG A 142 -23.67 -1.51 5.13
N ASN A 143 -23.31 -2.64 5.74
CA ASN A 143 -22.59 -3.76 5.13
C ASN A 143 -21.16 -3.46 4.66
N ARG A 144 -20.55 -2.31 5.00
CA ARG A 144 -19.20 -1.92 4.53
C ARG A 144 -18.14 -2.04 5.62
N TRP A 145 -17.89 -3.28 6.00
CA TRP A 145 -16.90 -3.63 7.01
C TRP A 145 -16.14 -4.90 6.60
N SER A 146 -14.95 -5.07 7.15
CA SER A 146 -14.17 -6.30 7.05
C SER A 146 -13.43 -6.55 8.35
N ILE A 147 -13.28 -7.81 8.72
CA ILE A 147 -12.45 -8.26 9.83
C ILE A 147 -11.32 -9.07 9.24
N CYS A 148 -10.10 -8.63 9.51
CA CYS A 148 -8.91 -9.27 9.03
C CYS A 148 -8.03 -9.73 10.19
N GLU A 149 -7.33 -10.84 10.01
CA GLU A 149 -6.34 -11.35 10.94
C GLU A 149 -4.94 -11.01 10.42
N PRO A 150 -4.10 -10.29 11.19
CA PRO A 150 -2.72 -10.02 10.81
C PRO A 150 -1.89 -11.31 10.78
N ASP A 151 -1.33 -11.64 9.62
CA ASP A 151 -0.30 -12.66 9.50
C ASP A 151 1.06 -12.01 9.83
N THR A 152 1.45 -12.14 11.10
CA THR A 152 2.71 -11.55 11.60
C THR A 152 3.96 -12.21 11.02
N ALA A 153 3.86 -13.45 10.52
CA ALA A 153 4.99 -14.17 9.94
C ALA A 153 5.24 -13.76 8.49
N ARG A 154 4.18 -13.53 7.71
CA ARG A 154 4.29 -13.21 6.27
C ARG A 154 4.05 -11.72 5.94
N GLY A 155 3.65 -10.92 6.93
CA GLY A 155 3.43 -9.47 6.75
C GLY A 155 2.17 -9.13 5.94
N HIS A 156 1.25 -10.07 5.81
CA HIS A 156 -0.04 -9.88 5.12
C HIS A 156 -1.20 -9.80 6.12
N THR A 157 -2.39 -9.50 5.64
CA THR A 157 -3.62 -9.63 6.43
C THR A 157 -4.59 -10.53 5.70
N VAL A 158 -5.18 -11.49 6.43
CA VAL A 158 -6.12 -12.47 5.89
C VAL A 158 -7.54 -12.05 6.24
N ILE A 159 -8.43 -11.99 5.25
CA ILE A 159 -9.83 -11.63 5.47
C ILE A 159 -10.53 -12.81 6.15
N ARG A 160 -11.12 -12.58 7.33
CA ARG A 160 -11.87 -13.61 8.08
C ARG A 160 -13.38 -13.44 7.99
N ALA A 161 -13.83 -12.19 7.91
CA ALA A 161 -15.23 -11.84 7.68
C ALA A 161 -15.31 -10.53 6.90
N ILE A 162 -16.38 -10.36 6.12
CA ILE A 162 -16.58 -9.18 5.29
C ILE A 162 -18.08 -8.97 5.04
N GLY A 163 -18.53 -7.72 5.13
CA GLY A 163 -19.87 -7.29 4.76
C GLY A 163 -20.03 -7.16 3.24
N ARG A 164 -21.27 -7.23 2.75
CA ARG A 164 -21.58 -7.27 1.31
C ARG A 164 -21.73 -5.91 0.63
N GLY A 165 -21.42 -4.82 1.32
CA GLY A 165 -21.64 -3.45 0.86
C GLY A 165 -20.59 -2.91 -0.12
N TYR A 166 -19.58 -3.70 -0.47
CA TYR A 166 -18.56 -3.29 -1.44
C TYR A 166 -19.04 -3.61 -2.87
N THR A 167 -19.49 -2.57 -3.59
CA THR A 167 -20.18 -2.65 -4.89
C THR A 167 -19.37 -3.08 -6.12
N PRO A 168 -18.03 -2.88 -6.24
CA PRO A 168 -17.30 -3.38 -7.40
C PRO A 168 -17.08 -4.90 -7.36
N PHE A 169 -17.49 -5.58 -6.28
CA PHE A 169 -17.27 -7.00 -6.09
C PHE A 169 -18.51 -7.82 -6.43
N ASN A 170 -18.32 -8.85 -7.25
CA ASN A 170 -19.39 -9.79 -7.56
C ASN A 170 -19.56 -10.83 -6.42
N PRO A 171 -20.69 -11.56 -6.37
CA PRO A 171 -20.93 -12.60 -5.36
C PRO A 171 -19.87 -13.71 -5.32
N ARG A 172 -19.26 -14.05 -6.47
CA ARG A 172 -18.17 -15.05 -6.53
C ARG A 172 -16.93 -14.59 -5.77
N TRP A 173 -16.61 -13.30 -5.82
CA TRP A 173 -15.52 -12.74 -5.04
C TRP A 173 -15.81 -12.83 -3.54
N PHE A 174 -17.00 -12.44 -3.07
CA PHE A 174 -17.34 -12.56 -1.65
C PHE A 174 -17.26 -14.02 -1.15
N ALA A 175 -17.62 -14.99 -1.99
CA ALA A 175 -17.47 -16.41 -1.68
C ALA A 175 -16.00 -16.84 -1.56
N GLN A 176 -15.08 -16.21 -2.30
CA GLN A 176 -13.66 -16.51 -2.30
C GLN A 176 -12.84 -15.64 -1.34
N ALA A 177 -13.34 -14.46 -0.95
CA ALA A 177 -12.57 -13.47 -0.19
C ALA A 177 -12.18 -13.98 1.20
N LYS A 178 -13.03 -14.80 1.82
CA LYS A 178 -12.74 -15.43 3.11
C LYS A 178 -11.50 -16.31 2.99
N ASN A 179 -10.56 -16.14 3.91
CA ASN A 179 -9.25 -16.81 3.96
C ASN A 179 -8.28 -16.44 2.84
N THR A 180 -8.53 -15.33 2.13
CA THR A 180 -7.56 -14.77 1.17
C THR A 180 -6.85 -13.56 1.77
N THR A 181 -5.64 -13.29 1.27
CA THR A 181 -4.94 -12.05 1.60
C THR A 181 -5.51 -10.88 0.82
N LEU A 182 -5.53 -9.68 1.41
CA LEU A 182 -5.91 -8.45 0.70
C LEU A 182 -5.12 -8.22 -0.60
N CYS A 183 -3.85 -8.64 -0.63
CA CYS A 183 -2.95 -8.55 -1.79
C CYS A 183 -3.30 -9.54 -2.91
N ALA A 184 -4.03 -10.62 -2.62
CA ALA A 184 -4.40 -11.62 -3.62
C ALA A 184 -5.49 -11.12 -4.57
N TYR A 185 -5.97 -9.89 -4.38
CA TYR A 185 -6.97 -9.27 -5.23
C TYR A 185 -6.39 -8.13 -6.05
N ALA A 186 -6.45 -8.29 -7.37
CA ALA A 186 -6.48 -7.29 -8.44
C ALA A 186 -5.47 -6.12 -8.43
N ASP A 187 -5.50 -5.30 -7.39
CA ASP A 187 -4.60 -4.20 -7.14
C ASP A 187 -3.77 -4.56 -5.90
N GLU A 188 -2.66 -5.25 -6.14
CA GLU A 188 -1.74 -5.70 -5.10
C GLU A 188 -1.23 -4.51 -4.26
N ASP A 189 -1.03 -3.35 -4.90
CA ASP A 189 -0.53 -2.14 -4.25
C ASP A 189 -1.54 -1.59 -3.24
N TYR A 190 -2.81 -1.53 -3.62
CA TYR A 190 -3.88 -1.16 -2.72
C TYR A 190 -3.98 -2.15 -1.55
N GLY A 191 -3.89 -3.45 -1.83
CA GLY A 191 -3.89 -4.50 -0.80
C GLY A 191 -2.73 -4.34 0.19
N LEU A 192 -1.51 -4.08 -0.29
CA LEU A 192 -0.33 -3.83 0.53
C LEU A 192 -0.45 -2.54 1.34
N TRP A 193 -1.00 -1.47 0.75
CA TRP A 193 -1.23 -0.20 1.42
C TRP A 193 -2.20 -0.37 2.60
N VAL A 194 -3.31 -1.07 2.40
CA VAL A 194 -4.25 -1.41 3.47
C VAL A 194 -3.60 -2.30 4.53
N ALA A 195 -2.83 -3.32 4.14
CA ALA A 195 -2.13 -4.19 5.09
C ALA A 195 -1.13 -3.44 5.98
N ARG A 196 -0.46 -2.40 5.44
CA ARG A 196 0.41 -1.50 6.24
C ARG A 196 -0.39 -0.69 7.24
N THR A 197 -1.54 -0.14 6.85
CA THR A 197 -2.44 0.55 7.79
C THR A 197 -2.91 -0.39 8.90
N HIS A 198 -3.28 -1.64 8.57
CA HIS A 198 -3.67 -2.64 9.57
C HIS A 198 -2.54 -2.94 10.55
N ARG A 199 -1.32 -3.14 10.05
CA ARG A 199 -0.13 -3.37 10.88
C ARG A 199 0.12 -2.18 11.79
N PHE A 200 0.06 -0.96 11.26
CA PHE A 200 0.27 0.26 12.04
C PHE A 200 -0.78 0.41 13.15
N ALA A 201 -2.08 0.26 12.84
CA ALA A 201 -3.15 0.29 13.84
C ALA A 201 -2.94 -0.76 14.94
N THR A 202 -2.57 -1.99 14.55
CA THR A 202 -2.27 -3.08 15.49
C THR A 202 -1.08 -2.77 16.39
N GLN A 203 -0.02 -2.17 15.85
CA GLN A 203 1.16 -1.78 16.62
C GLN A 203 0.85 -0.66 17.61
N GLN A 204 0.08 0.35 17.20
CA GLN A 204 -0.31 1.47 18.04
C GLN A 204 -1.41 1.13 19.05
N ARG A 205 -2.13 0.01 18.84
CA ARG A 205 -3.28 -0.43 19.66
C ARG A 205 -4.39 0.62 19.77
N GLN A 206 -4.47 1.51 18.78
CA GLN A 206 -5.45 2.58 18.72
C GLN A 206 -6.17 2.56 17.38
N PRO A 207 -7.45 2.98 17.35
CA PRO A 207 -8.16 3.11 16.09
C PRO A 207 -7.55 4.26 15.29
N LEU A 208 -7.43 4.04 13.98
CA LEU A 208 -7.05 5.06 13.02
C LEU A 208 -8.29 5.51 12.26
N PHE A 209 -8.39 6.81 12.03
CA PHE A 209 -9.43 7.41 11.23
C PHE A 209 -8.78 8.16 10.08
N ASP A 210 -9.22 7.86 8.86
CA ASP A 210 -8.66 8.46 7.65
C ASP A 210 -9.79 8.88 6.71
N GLU A 211 -9.58 9.96 5.98
CA GLU A 211 -10.21 10.14 4.67
C GLU A 211 -9.30 9.52 3.62
N VAL A 212 -9.90 8.81 2.67
CA VAL A 212 -9.19 8.09 1.61
C VAL A 212 -9.67 8.55 0.26
N ASP A 213 -8.71 8.78 -0.63
CA ASP A 213 -8.94 9.02 -2.05
C ASP A 213 -7.93 8.18 -2.83
N ALA A 214 -8.39 7.05 -3.36
CA ALA A 214 -7.56 5.99 -3.95
C ALA A 214 -7.97 5.71 -5.40
N ILE A 215 -7.00 5.46 -6.29
CA ILE A 215 -7.22 4.95 -7.64
C ILE A 215 -6.82 3.48 -7.65
N VAL A 216 -7.83 2.61 -7.65
CA VAL A 216 -7.68 1.15 -7.54
C VAL A 216 -8.01 0.50 -8.88
N THR A 217 -7.20 -0.46 -9.30
CA THR A 217 -7.39 -1.20 -10.54
C THR A 217 -8.15 -2.50 -10.25
N PHE A 218 -9.36 -2.61 -10.78
CA PHE A 218 -10.19 -3.80 -10.64
C PHE A 218 -10.11 -4.65 -11.91
N PRO A 219 -10.09 -6.00 -11.81
CA PRO A 219 -10.05 -6.85 -12.99
C PRO A 219 -11.37 -6.67 -13.74
N ARG A 220 -11.32 -6.42 -15.05
CA ARG A 220 -12.48 -6.21 -15.94
C ARG A 220 -13.24 -4.88 -15.79
N ILE A 221 -13.05 -4.14 -14.69
CA ILE A 221 -13.63 -2.80 -14.51
C ILE A 221 -12.60 -1.73 -14.88
N GLY A 222 -11.31 -2.00 -14.67
CA GLY A 222 -10.22 -1.03 -14.90
C GLY A 222 -10.00 -0.14 -13.68
N GLU A 223 -9.41 1.03 -13.92
CA GLU A 223 -9.13 2.00 -12.86
C GLU A 223 -10.42 2.63 -12.32
N THR A 224 -10.58 2.59 -11.01
CA THR A 224 -11.72 3.16 -10.30
C THR A 224 -11.22 4.05 -9.18
N ARG A 225 -11.74 5.28 -9.14
CA ARG A 225 -11.49 6.21 -8.04
C ARG A 225 -12.44 5.92 -6.89
N LEU A 226 -11.88 5.55 -5.74
CA LEU A 226 -12.58 5.32 -4.49
C LEU A 226 -12.37 6.52 -3.57
N ARG A 227 -13.46 7.08 -3.05
CA ARG A 227 -13.46 8.18 -2.09
C ARG A 227 -14.33 7.81 -0.89
N TYR A 228 -13.71 7.75 0.29
CA TYR A 228 -14.38 7.25 1.49
C TYR A 228 -13.65 7.63 2.77
N SER A 229 -14.42 7.79 3.85
CA SER A 229 -13.88 7.79 5.21
C SER A 229 -13.65 6.35 5.66
N ARG A 230 -12.54 6.10 6.35
CA ARG A 230 -12.12 4.79 6.86
C ARG A 230 -11.89 4.86 8.37
N MET A 231 -12.34 3.82 9.07
CA MET A 231 -11.84 3.48 10.41
C MET A 231 -11.08 2.16 10.33
N THR A 232 -9.87 2.11 10.88
CA THR A 232 -9.08 0.87 11.06
C THR A 232 -8.87 0.68 12.55
N MET A 233 -9.53 -0.30 13.14
CA MET A 233 -9.51 -0.53 14.59
C MET A 233 -8.90 -1.90 14.91
N PRO A 234 -7.82 -1.95 15.71
CA PRO A 234 -7.34 -3.20 16.26
C PRO A 234 -8.34 -3.72 17.30
N LEU A 235 -8.56 -5.03 17.30
CA LEU A 235 -9.41 -5.74 18.23
C LEU A 235 -8.59 -6.85 18.89
N VAL A 236 -8.80 -7.04 20.19
CA VAL A 236 -8.25 -8.16 20.94
C VAL A 236 -9.39 -9.04 21.40
N ARG A 237 -9.41 -10.29 20.95
CA ARG A 237 -10.40 -11.27 21.38
C ARG A 237 -10.13 -11.77 22.80
N PRO A 238 -11.13 -12.37 23.47
CA PRO A 238 -10.95 -12.92 24.81
C PRO A 238 -9.88 -14.02 24.88
N ASP A 239 -9.66 -14.74 23.78
CA ASP A 239 -8.63 -15.78 23.63
C ASP A 239 -7.21 -15.21 23.34
N GLY A 240 -7.06 -13.87 23.32
CA GLY A 240 -5.83 -13.18 22.97
C GLY A 240 -5.58 -13.05 21.47
N GLY A 241 -6.46 -13.58 20.62
CA GLY A 241 -6.41 -13.44 19.17
C GLY A 241 -6.49 -11.97 18.75
N ARG A 242 -5.66 -11.58 17.79
CA ARG A 242 -5.61 -10.21 17.27
C ARG A 242 -6.33 -10.12 15.95
N LEU A 243 -7.23 -9.15 15.85
CA LEU A 243 -7.98 -8.86 14.64
C LEU A 243 -7.89 -7.37 14.33
N VAL A 244 -8.25 -7.02 13.10
CA VAL A 244 -8.41 -5.64 12.66
C VAL A 244 -9.76 -5.51 12.01
N LEU A 245 -10.61 -4.65 12.58
CA LEU A 245 -11.85 -4.20 11.95
C LEU A 245 -11.54 -3.01 11.05
N THR A 246 -11.91 -3.11 9.78
CA THR A 246 -11.81 -2.00 8.83
C THR A 246 -13.18 -1.68 8.28
N VAL A 247 -13.59 -0.43 8.44
CA VAL A 247 -14.89 0.10 8.03
C VAL A 247 -14.68 1.19 7.00
N ALA A 248 -15.56 1.27 5.99
CA ALA A 248 -15.50 2.31 4.97
C ALA A 248 -16.88 2.91 4.65
N LEU A 249 -16.99 4.24 4.70
CA LEU A 249 -18.18 4.98 4.27
C LEU A 249 -17.82 5.84 3.07
N SER A 250 -18.47 5.57 1.93
CA SER A 250 -18.27 6.39 0.74
C SER A 250 -18.68 7.83 0.99
N ASP A 251 -17.82 8.74 0.54
CA ASP A 251 -18.09 10.17 0.57
C ASP A 251 -17.48 10.79 -0.70
N SER A 252 -18.36 11.33 -1.56
CA SER A 252 -17.95 11.98 -2.80
C SER A 252 -17.41 13.40 -2.60
N ALA A 253 -17.56 13.99 -1.41
CA ALA A 253 -17.01 15.30 -1.08
C ALA A 253 -15.51 15.26 -0.80
N ILE A 254 -14.95 14.08 -0.45
CA ILE A 254 -13.52 13.89 -0.24
C ILE A 254 -12.79 14.00 -1.59
N ASP A 255 -12.04 15.08 -1.82
CA ASP A 255 -11.11 15.20 -2.95
C ASP A 255 -9.73 15.65 -2.47
N LEU A 256 -8.89 14.67 -2.09
CA LEU A 256 -7.55 14.95 -1.57
C LEU A 256 -6.55 15.34 -2.67
N ARG A 257 -6.90 15.11 -3.95
CA ARG A 257 -6.05 15.42 -5.11
C ARG A 257 -6.11 16.90 -5.48
N GLN A 258 -7.25 17.55 -5.32
CA GLN A 258 -7.35 19.00 -5.50
C GLN A 258 -6.50 19.76 -4.47
N SER A 259 -6.50 19.30 -3.21
CA SER A 259 -5.70 19.92 -2.14
C SER A 259 -4.19 19.81 -2.38
N LEU A 260 -3.71 18.72 -2.98
CA LEU A 260 -2.28 18.58 -3.33
C LEU A 260 -1.85 19.51 -4.47
N SER A 261 -2.75 19.80 -5.41
CA SER A 261 -2.48 20.69 -6.55
C SER A 261 -2.30 22.16 -6.15
N GLN A 262 -2.80 22.56 -4.97
CA GLN A 262 -2.68 23.93 -4.44
C GLN A 262 -1.38 24.18 -3.68
N VAL A 263 -0.72 23.13 -3.17
CA VAL A 263 0.56 23.23 -2.45
C VAL A 263 1.76 23.27 -3.41
N ALA A 264 1.56 22.88 -4.67
CA ALA A 264 2.59 22.85 -5.71
C ALA A 264 2.63 24.12 -6.60
N ARG A 265 1.96 25.21 -6.19
CA ARG A 265 2.05 26.55 -6.79
C ARG A 265 2.75 27.50 -5.83
#